data_AF-A0A8S2ME35-F1
#
_entry.id   AF-A0A8S2ME35-F1
#
_cell.length_a   1.000
_cell.length_b   1.000
_cell.length_c   1.000
_cell.angle_alpha   90.00
_cell.angle_beta   90.00
_cell.angle_gamma   90.00
#
_symmetry.space_group_name_H-M   'P 1'
#
loop_
_entity.id
_entity.type
_entity.pdbx_description
1 polymer ?
#
loop_
_entity_poly.entity_id
_entity_poly.type
_entity_poly.pdbx_seq_one_letter_code
_entity_poly.pdbx_strand_id
1 'polypeptide(L)'
;MTFIGTTDETSEQNPGKSDQIFMFTQVLSGLLSTIKFTEKSIEEFSTYYRKQLIDNVTELRNIGKFEREYHDYTPTWWYTSQIFVSSMLNRALRSMDVVTLIKMGFFIFDLQQYIFKLHAQQKIAHQNSKFCIVYRGQGISQKDFDQMKRSRNQLLSFNNFLCASKCRNIAMNYARQALVTPDLVGVLFAITIDRSLDSTPCATIRESVCYPADEDIIFSLNPVFRVGQLKSISKGNRRLWQVDLALTSNNDPQVRVLNERIFELANPHCIGWRRLSEFLINQCEVDKAQIICDTLITEIFDEGETAYLHYQYGSIKFHREEYPEAKLFYNFALDIFENIRSPTDIDVAKCYHRIGSVCEAMNDYSTALLRFEKALEMYEKNLSLHNPILIGLNKNIARVYSQIDNYSKSLWYYEKVLEINKNIPSTNDSDLASCYVEMALVYKKLGDYLKAISLLEKTISILEKDQQSNSTDIATVYNDIGSLYEKLNQNSTALRYFEEALKINETNLPPHHPDLAVCYRNIGSAYFQKTDYLKALSFYQKAHELCRRILPINQIHLAISYTDQGDVYDQIGNYTQALLYYKAALTVYQNIDPL
;
A
#
# COMPACT_ATOMS: atom_id res chain seq x y z
N MET A 1 -15.83 7.30 1.62
CA MET A 1 -16.20 5.92 1.96
C MET A 1 -15.24 5.02 1.21
N THR A 2 -14.78 3.96 1.86
CA THR A 2 -13.90 2.95 1.30
C THR A 2 -14.64 1.62 1.34
N PHE A 3 -14.80 0.98 0.19
CA PHE A 3 -15.08 -0.45 0.17
C PHE A 3 -13.79 -1.17 0.50
N ILE A 4 -13.85 -1.96 1.56
CA ILE A 4 -12.76 -2.78 2.01
C ILE A 4 -12.92 -4.10 1.26
N GLY A 5 -12.10 -4.27 0.23
CA GLY A 5 -12.12 -5.48 -0.58
C GLY A 5 -11.71 -6.69 0.27
N THR A 6 -12.39 -7.82 0.08
CA THR A 6 -11.67 -9.09 0.13
C THR A 6 -10.83 -9.12 -1.14
N THR A 7 -9.60 -8.59 -1.06
CA THR A 7 -8.53 -8.78 -2.06
C THR A 7 -9.04 -9.05 -3.49
N ASP A 8 -9.41 -8.02 -4.24
CA ASP A 8 -9.39 -8.11 -5.69
C ASP A 8 -7.91 -8.03 -6.12
N GLU A 9 -7.29 -9.20 -6.28
CA GLU A 9 -6.30 -9.66 -7.29
C GLU A 9 -5.19 -8.73 -7.81
N THR A 10 -4.93 -7.54 -7.26
CA THR A 10 -3.84 -6.70 -7.76
C THR A 10 -3.06 -6.02 -6.64
N SER A 11 -1.79 -6.40 -6.56
CA SER A 11 -0.69 -5.75 -5.85
C SER A 11 -0.66 -5.89 -4.33
N GLU A 12 0.02 -6.96 -3.88
CA GLU A 12 0.72 -6.97 -2.58
C GLU A 12 1.71 -5.79 -2.44
N GLN A 13 2.09 -5.14 -3.55
CA GLN A 13 2.99 -4.00 -3.55
C GLN A 13 2.31 -2.63 -3.45
N ASN A 14 0.97 -2.52 -3.55
CA ASN A 14 0.29 -1.25 -3.32
C ASN A 14 -1.22 -1.45 -3.09
N PRO A 15 -1.71 -1.39 -1.84
CA PRO A 15 -3.15 -1.48 -1.61
C PRO A 15 -3.84 -0.37 -2.39
N GLY A 16 -4.99 -0.67 -3.01
CA GLY A 16 -5.74 0.34 -3.74
C GLY A 16 -5.97 1.57 -2.87
N LYS A 17 -6.00 2.76 -3.47
CA LYS A 17 -6.13 4.05 -2.75
C LYS A 17 -7.23 4.06 -1.67
N SER A 18 -8.30 3.31 -1.88
CA SER A 18 -9.38 3.15 -0.90
C SER A 18 -8.92 2.41 0.37
N ASP A 19 -8.21 1.29 0.22
CA ASP A 19 -7.66 0.50 1.33
C ASP A 19 -6.56 1.27 2.07
N GLN A 20 -5.73 2.04 1.34
CA GLN A 20 -4.72 2.93 1.94
C GLN A 20 -5.35 3.94 2.91
N ILE A 21 -6.45 4.60 2.53
CA ILE A 21 -7.13 5.57 3.40
C ILE A 21 -7.69 4.87 4.64
N PHE A 22 -8.28 3.68 4.47
CA PHE A 22 -8.81 2.92 5.61
C PHE A 22 -7.70 2.58 6.61
N MET A 23 -6.61 1.97 6.14
CA MET A 23 -5.46 1.61 6.97
C MET A 23 -4.85 2.84 7.63
N PHE A 24 -4.65 3.93 6.89
CA PHE A 24 -4.16 5.21 7.41
C PHE A 24 -5.02 5.71 8.58
N THR A 25 -6.35 5.75 8.42
CA THR A 25 -7.24 6.20 9.50
C THR A 25 -7.27 5.26 10.69
N GLN A 26 -7.02 3.97 10.49
CA GLN A 26 -6.90 2.99 11.57
C GLN A 26 -5.61 3.18 12.36
N VAL A 27 -4.48 3.38 11.68
CA VAL A 27 -3.19 3.68 12.32
C VAL A 27 -3.28 5.00 13.10
N LEU A 28 -3.87 6.03 12.48
CA LEU A 28 -4.15 7.31 13.14
C LEU A 28 -4.99 7.13 14.41
N SER A 29 -6.08 6.35 14.34
CA SER A 29 -6.91 6.08 15.52
C SER A 29 -6.12 5.41 16.66
N GLY A 30 -5.22 4.48 16.34
CA GLY A 30 -4.44 3.75 17.33
C GLY A 30 -3.37 4.62 18.00
N LEU A 31 -2.67 5.45 17.22
CA LEU A 31 -1.51 6.21 17.71
C LEU A 31 -1.91 7.40 18.60
N LEU A 32 -3.10 7.98 18.42
CA LEU A 32 -3.50 9.18 19.17
C LEU A 32 -3.49 8.95 20.69
N SER A 33 -3.74 7.72 21.13
CA SER A 33 -3.66 7.33 22.56
C SER A 33 -2.25 7.40 23.15
N THR A 34 -1.22 7.43 22.30
CA THR A 34 0.19 7.49 22.69
C THR A 34 0.76 8.91 22.66
N ILE A 35 -0.03 9.91 22.22
CA ILE A 35 0.39 11.30 22.11
C ILE A 35 -0.17 12.09 23.28
N LYS A 36 0.68 12.93 23.88
CA LYS A 36 0.25 13.89 24.89
C LYS A 36 -0.11 15.22 24.22
N PHE A 37 -1.39 15.58 24.26
CA PHE A 37 -1.87 16.88 23.81
C PHE A 37 -1.92 17.88 24.99
N THR A 38 -1.66 19.16 24.71
CA THR A 38 -1.64 20.25 25.71
C THR A 38 -2.40 21.47 25.18
N GLU A 39 -2.62 22.49 26.01
CA GLU A 39 -3.20 23.78 25.56
C GLU A 39 -2.47 24.37 24.35
N LYS A 40 -1.14 24.23 24.31
CA LYS A 40 -0.32 24.66 23.18
C LYS A 40 -0.78 24.02 21.86
N SER A 41 -1.29 22.79 21.88
CA SER A 41 -1.81 22.12 20.68
C SER A 41 -3.04 22.85 20.11
N ILE A 42 -3.88 23.42 20.98
CA ILE A 42 -5.07 24.20 20.60
C ILE A 42 -4.65 25.55 19.99
N GLU A 43 -3.66 26.20 20.60
CA GLU A 43 -3.09 27.48 20.11
C GLU A 43 -2.40 27.32 18.74
N GLU A 44 -1.59 26.26 18.58
CA GLU A 44 -0.91 25.95 17.33
C GLU A 44 -1.91 25.65 16.21
N PHE A 45 -2.96 24.89 16.51
CA PHE A 45 -4.06 24.64 15.59
C PHE A 45 -4.75 25.95 15.17
N SER A 46 -5.10 26.79 16.14
CA SER A 46 -5.76 28.07 15.89
C SER A 46 -4.89 29.00 15.03
N THR A 47 -3.59 29.02 15.30
CA THR A 47 -2.61 29.81 14.53
C THR A 47 -2.44 29.29 13.11
N TYR A 48 -2.29 27.97 12.94
CA TYR A 48 -2.19 27.33 11.64
C TYR A 48 -3.41 27.65 10.78
N TYR A 49 -4.61 27.53 11.34
CA TYR A 49 -5.84 27.70 10.60
C TYR A 49 -6.16 29.17 10.29
N ARG A 50 -5.82 30.11 11.19
CA ARG A 50 -5.88 31.56 10.90
C ARG A 50 -5.08 31.95 9.65
N LYS A 51 -3.89 31.36 9.47
CA LYS A 51 -3.05 31.64 8.28
C LYS A 51 -3.70 31.19 6.97
N GLN A 52 -4.61 30.21 7.00
CA GLN A 52 -5.30 29.72 5.81
C GLN A 52 -6.58 30.51 5.47
N LEU A 53 -7.04 31.40 6.37
CA LEU A 53 -8.35 32.05 6.29
C LEU A 53 -8.26 33.57 6.22
N ILE A 54 -7.19 34.10 5.61
CA ILE A 54 -6.88 35.53 5.56
C ILE A 54 -8.08 36.39 5.10
N ASP A 55 -8.96 35.83 4.24
CA ASP A 55 -10.11 36.55 3.67
C ASP A 55 -11.50 36.17 4.22
N ASN A 56 -11.61 35.25 5.20
CA ASN A 56 -12.91 34.77 5.72
C ASN A 56 -13.19 35.22 7.16
N VAL A 57 -13.78 36.41 7.31
CA VAL A 57 -14.07 37.07 8.60
C VAL A 57 -14.96 36.21 9.51
N THR A 58 -15.93 35.49 8.95
CA THR A 58 -16.84 34.63 9.73
C THR A 58 -16.09 33.46 10.35
N GLU A 59 -15.24 32.78 9.57
CA GLU A 59 -14.45 31.66 10.08
C GLU A 59 -13.35 32.11 11.03
N LEU A 60 -12.73 33.27 10.81
CA LEU A 60 -11.79 33.86 11.77
C LEU A 60 -12.44 34.12 13.14
N ARG A 61 -13.69 34.60 13.17
CA ARG A 61 -14.45 34.76 14.41
C ARG A 61 -14.74 33.41 15.07
N ASN A 62 -15.12 32.41 14.28
CA ASN A 62 -15.37 31.05 14.78
C ASN A 62 -14.11 30.43 15.43
N ILE A 63 -12.92 30.66 14.86
CA ILE A 63 -11.65 30.21 15.46
C ILE A 63 -11.39 30.92 16.78
N GLY A 64 -11.59 32.23 16.84
CA GLY A 64 -11.42 32.97 18.10
C GLY A 64 -12.39 32.52 19.19
N LYS A 65 -13.60 32.06 18.81
CA LYS A 65 -14.53 31.42 19.73
C LYS A 65 -14.02 30.03 20.16
N PHE A 66 -13.60 29.21 19.20
CA PHE A 66 -13.07 27.86 19.44
C PHE A 66 -11.89 27.90 20.42
N GLU A 67 -10.92 28.79 20.22
CA GLU A 67 -9.74 28.92 21.07
C GLU A 67 -10.07 29.31 22.52
N ARG A 68 -11.06 30.18 22.74
CA ARG A 68 -11.42 30.66 24.09
C ARG A 68 -12.35 29.73 24.85
N GLU A 69 -13.28 29.10 24.14
CA GLU A 69 -14.42 28.39 24.73
C GLU A 69 -14.32 26.87 24.50
N TYR A 70 -13.17 26.35 24.05
CA TYR A 70 -13.01 24.94 23.67
C TYR A 70 -13.52 23.99 24.77
N HIS A 71 -13.09 24.24 26.01
CA HIS A 71 -13.42 23.41 27.19
C HIS A 71 -14.79 23.69 27.80
N ASP A 72 -15.45 24.78 27.39
CA ASP A 72 -16.80 25.11 27.88
C ASP A 72 -17.88 24.20 27.28
N TYR A 73 -17.55 23.53 26.17
CA TYR A 73 -18.46 22.65 25.44
C TYR A 73 -17.86 21.26 25.23
N THR A 74 -18.73 20.27 25.00
CA THR A 74 -18.29 18.90 24.72
C THR A 74 -17.67 18.78 23.32
N PRO A 75 -16.71 17.87 23.08
CA PRO A 75 -16.15 17.67 21.73
C PRO A 75 -17.22 17.32 20.68
N THR A 76 -18.28 16.59 21.09
CA THR A 76 -19.43 16.29 20.23
C THR A 76 -20.24 17.53 19.87
N TRP A 77 -20.35 18.50 20.77
CA TRP A 77 -20.99 19.78 20.48
C TRP A 77 -20.20 20.53 19.40
N TRP A 78 -18.88 20.64 19.54
CA TRP A 78 -18.02 21.26 18.52
C TRP A 78 -18.11 20.53 17.18
N TYR A 79 -18.10 19.20 17.19
CA TYR A 79 -18.20 18.39 15.96
C TYR A 79 -19.58 18.50 15.28
N THR A 80 -20.67 18.64 16.02
CA THR A 80 -22.03 18.71 15.45
C THR A 80 -22.53 20.14 15.21
N SER A 81 -21.83 21.14 15.75
CA SER A 81 -22.12 22.56 15.49
C SER A 81 -21.89 22.94 14.02
N GLN A 82 -22.53 24.03 13.56
CA GLN A 82 -22.34 24.58 12.20
C GLN A 82 -20.96 25.24 11.99
N ILE A 83 -19.98 24.92 12.82
CA ILE A 83 -18.63 25.49 12.79
C ILE A 83 -17.77 24.65 11.84
N PHE A 84 -16.74 25.26 11.25
CA PHE A 84 -15.83 24.64 10.27
C PHE A 84 -15.19 23.30 10.71
N VAL A 85 -15.14 23.00 12.01
CA VAL A 85 -14.43 21.86 12.62
C VAL A 85 -14.78 20.53 11.93
N SER A 86 -16.07 20.23 11.76
CA SER A 86 -16.51 18.95 11.19
C SER A 86 -16.23 18.84 9.69
N SER A 87 -16.45 19.92 8.94
CA SER A 87 -16.16 20.01 7.51
C SER A 87 -14.66 19.82 7.24
N MET A 88 -13.83 20.55 7.99
CA MET A 88 -12.38 20.49 7.89
C MET A 88 -11.84 19.12 8.29
N LEU A 89 -12.24 18.57 9.44
CA LEU A 89 -11.79 17.24 9.87
C LEU A 89 -12.20 16.16 8.87
N ASN A 90 -13.45 16.16 8.42
CA ASN A 90 -13.94 15.18 7.45
C ASN A 90 -13.29 15.34 6.07
N ARG A 91 -12.86 16.55 5.69
CA ARG A 91 -12.06 16.78 4.48
C ARG A 91 -10.64 16.26 4.65
N ALA A 92 -10.00 16.54 5.78
CA ALA A 92 -8.63 16.13 6.08
C ALA A 92 -8.50 14.60 6.12
N LEU A 93 -9.42 13.90 6.81
CA LEU A 93 -9.47 12.44 6.86
C LEU A 93 -9.67 11.80 5.47
N ARG A 94 -10.52 12.39 4.62
CA ARG A 94 -10.75 11.89 3.25
C ARG A 94 -9.57 12.09 2.31
N SER A 95 -8.79 13.15 2.52
CA SER A 95 -7.65 13.51 1.66
C SER A 95 -6.31 13.05 2.22
N MET A 96 -6.29 12.47 3.43
CA MET A 96 -5.06 12.22 4.19
C MET A 96 -4.19 13.48 4.31
N ASP A 97 -4.82 14.63 4.58
CA ASP A 97 -4.11 15.90 4.83
C ASP A 97 -3.42 15.82 6.19
N VAL A 98 -2.16 15.37 6.16
CA VAL A 98 -1.41 15.03 7.36
C VAL A 98 -1.13 16.23 8.23
N VAL A 99 -0.87 17.42 7.65
CA VAL A 99 -0.61 18.64 8.43
C VAL A 99 -1.83 19.01 9.26
N THR A 100 -3.00 19.04 8.61
CA THR A 100 -4.25 19.36 9.30
C THR A 100 -4.60 18.30 10.34
N LEU A 101 -4.37 17.01 10.05
CA LEU A 101 -4.63 15.93 11.01
C LEU A 101 -3.69 15.96 12.22
N ILE A 102 -2.42 16.33 12.04
CA ILE A 102 -1.48 16.53 13.15
C ILE A 102 -1.98 17.66 14.06
N LYS A 103 -2.30 18.82 13.47
CA LYS A 103 -2.77 19.98 14.24
C LYS A 103 -4.14 19.74 14.88
N MET A 104 -4.99 18.90 14.29
CA MET A 104 -6.27 18.49 14.88
C MET A 104 -6.18 17.27 15.80
N GLY A 105 -4.99 16.70 16.03
CA GLY A 105 -4.83 15.45 16.79
C GLY A 105 -5.48 15.48 18.17
N PHE A 106 -5.37 16.60 18.89
CA PHE A 106 -6.00 16.80 20.20
C PHE A 106 -7.52 16.65 20.13
N PHE A 107 -8.15 17.28 19.14
CA PHE A 107 -9.59 17.27 18.97
C PHE A 107 -10.10 15.89 18.59
N ILE A 108 -9.38 15.19 17.69
CA ILE A 108 -9.71 13.82 17.31
C ILE A 108 -9.64 12.91 18.54
N PHE A 109 -8.59 13.03 19.35
CA PHE A 109 -8.41 12.27 20.57
C PHE A 109 -9.52 12.55 21.59
N ASP A 110 -9.80 13.82 21.90
CA ASP A 110 -10.85 14.22 22.85
C ASP A 110 -12.23 13.72 22.41
N LEU A 111 -12.55 13.86 21.12
CA LEU A 111 -13.80 13.36 20.56
C LEU A 111 -13.92 11.84 20.69
N GLN A 112 -12.85 11.09 20.39
CA GLN A 112 -12.86 9.63 20.58
C GLN A 112 -13.08 9.26 22.05
N GLN A 113 -12.27 9.81 22.97
CA GLN A 113 -12.38 9.50 24.39
C GLN A 113 -13.76 9.82 24.95
N TYR A 114 -14.36 10.93 24.51
CA TYR A 114 -15.70 11.30 24.91
C TYR A 114 -16.76 10.30 24.38
N ILE A 115 -16.65 9.84 23.13
CA ILE A 115 -17.52 8.81 22.57
C ILE A 115 -17.37 7.48 23.33
N PHE A 116 -16.14 7.05 23.64
CA PHE A 116 -15.87 5.85 24.45
C PHE A 116 -16.54 5.95 25.82
N LYS A 117 -16.39 7.10 26.50
CA LYS A 117 -17.01 7.37 27.80
C LYS A 117 -18.53 7.28 27.73
N LEU A 118 -19.16 7.94 26.76
CA LEU A 118 -20.61 7.89 26.57
C LEU A 118 -21.11 6.48 26.23
N HIS A 119 -20.40 5.76 25.36
CA HIS A 119 -20.75 4.39 24.99
C HIS A 119 -20.78 3.48 26.23
N ALA A 120 -19.75 3.54 27.08
CA ALA A 120 -19.68 2.77 28.32
C ALA A 120 -20.83 3.11 29.29
N GLN A 121 -21.15 4.40 29.46
CA GLN A 121 -22.26 4.85 30.32
C GLN A 121 -23.62 4.38 29.80
N GLN A 122 -23.84 4.49 28.48
CA GLN A 122 -25.12 4.15 27.85
C GLN A 122 -25.34 2.64 27.73
N LYS A 123 -24.28 1.84 27.68
CA LYS A 123 -24.36 0.37 27.71
C LYS A 123 -25.08 -0.14 28.97
N ILE A 124 -24.81 0.49 30.12
CA ILE A 124 -25.46 0.16 31.40
C ILE A 124 -26.96 0.52 31.35
N ALA A 125 -27.31 1.66 30.75
CA ALA A 125 -28.68 2.14 30.66
C ALA A 125 -29.57 1.37 29.65
N HIS A 126 -28.97 0.70 28.66
CA HIS A 126 -29.69 0.07 27.54
C HIS A 126 -29.66 -1.48 27.53
N GLN A 127 -29.45 -2.12 28.68
CA GLN A 127 -29.38 -3.59 28.82
C GLN A 127 -30.55 -4.36 28.17
N ASN A 128 -31.73 -3.74 28.00
CA ASN A 128 -32.94 -4.38 27.47
C ASN A 128 -33.14 -4.27 25.94
N SER A 129 -32.29 -3.53 25.20
CA SER A 129 -32.43 -3.35 23.74
C SER A 129 -31.11 -3.63 23.04
N LYS A 130 -30.94 -4.89 22.62
CA LYS A 130 -29.71 -5.38 21.97
C LYS A 130 -29.45 -4.70 20.62
N PHE A 131 -30.50 -4.47 19.82
CA PHE A 131 -30.38 -3.93 18.46
C PHE A 131 -31.08 -2.57 18.33
N CYS A 132 -30.45 -1.66 17.58
CA CYS A 132 -31.00 -0.36 17.22
C CYS A 132 -30.76 -0.08 15.74
N ILE A 133 -31.71 0.55 15.06
CA ILE A 133 -31.55 1.00 13.66
C ILE A 133 -31.45 2.52 13.64
N VAL A 134 -30.46 3.03 12.94
CA VAL A 134 -30.30 4.45 12.64
C VAL A 134 -30.15 4.69 11.15
N TYR A 135 -30.35 5.92 10.72
CA TYR A 135 -30.44 6.29 9.32
C TYR A 135 -29.48 7.43 8.99
N ARG A 136 -28.86 7.33 7.82
CA ARG A 136 -28.03 8.39 7.26
C ARG A 136 -28.35 8.57 5.78
N GLY A 137 -28.69 9.78 5.37
CA GLY A 137 -28.84 10.10 3.95
C GLY A 137 -27.67 10.91 3.43
N GLN A 138 -27.22 10.61 2.21
CA GLN A 138 -26.23 11.42 1.50
C GLN A 138 -26.26 11.15 0.00
N GLY A 139 -25.67 12.06 -0.76
CA GLY A 139 -25.35 11.82 -2.17
C GLY A 139 -24.03 11.07 -2.32
N ILE A 140 -23.98 10.15 -3.27
CA ILE A 140 -22.76 9.42 -3.63
C ILE A 140 -22.59 9.45 -5.15
N SER A 141 -21.35 9.38 -5.63
CA SER A 141 -21.10 9.36 -7.08
C SER A 141 -21.67 8.09 -7.71
N GLN A 142 -22.05 8.17 -8.99
CA GLN A 142 -22.50 6.99 -9.73
C GLN A 142 -21.47 5.85 -9.70
N LYS A 143 -20.18 6.19 -9.80
CA LYS A 143 -19.06 5.24 -9.71
C LYS A 143 -19.04 4.49 -8.37
N ASP A 144 -19.09 5.23 -7.27
CA ASP A 144 -19.07 4.63 -5.92
C ASP A 144 -20.33 3.80 -5.67
N PHE A 145 -21.47 4.22 -6.23
CA PHE A 145 -22.71 3.46 -6.12
C PHE A 145 -22.66 2.14 -6.91
N ASP A 146 -22.09 2.15 -8.12
CA ASP A 146 -21.95 0.93 -8.91
C ASP A 146 -20.93 -0.04 -8.29
N GLN A 147 -19.88 0.48 -7.64
CA GLN A 147 -19.01 -0.33 -6.78
C GLN A 147 -19.81 -0.94 -5.62
N MET A 148 -20.63 -0.15 -4.92
CA MET A 148 -21.49 -0.63 -3.82
C MET A 148 -22.40 -1.80 -4.22
N LYS A 149 -22.95 -1.77 -5.43
CA LYS A 149 -23.80 -2.87 -5.94
C LYS A 149 -23.03 -4.18 -6.09
N ARG A 150 -21.74 -4.10 -6.45
CA ARG A 150 -20.86 -5.27 -6.61
C ARG A 150 -20.36 -5.78 -5.26
N SER A 151 -20.21 -4.88 -4.29
CA SER A 151 -19.68 -5.15 -2.96
C SER A 151 -20.70 -5.72 -1.95
N ARG A 152 -21.68 -6.53 -2.39
CA ARG A 152 -22.66 -7.13 -1.47
C ARG A 152 -21.96 -8.11 -0.53
N ASN A 153 -22.27 -8.03 0.77
CA ASN A 153 -21.60 -8.75 1.86
C ASN A 153 -20.12 -8.38 2.07
N GLN A 154 -19.56 -7.39 1.37
CA GLN A 154 -18.23 -6.87 1.67
C GLN A 154 -18.27 -5.81 2.78
N LEU A 155 -17.09 -5.38 3.22
CA LEU A 155 -16.93 -4.37 4.26
C LEU A 155 -16.89 -2.96 3.64
N LEU A 156 -17.39 -1.97 4.38
CA LEU A 156 -17.47 -0.57 4.02
C LEU A 156 -17.09 0.28 5.23
N SER A 157 -16.13 1.18 5.08
CA SER A 157 -15.84 2.21 6.07
C SER A 157 -16.15 3.61 5.53
N PHE A 158 -16.55 4.52 6.41
CA PHE A 158 -16.71 5.93 6.09
C PHE A 158 -15.41 6.74 6.25
N ASN A 159 -14.38 6.17 6.88
CA ASN A 159 -13.07 6.80 7.20
C ASN A 159 -13.21 8.16 7.89
N ASN A 160 -14.24 8.33 8.71
CA ASN A 160 -14.52 9.55 9.48
C ASN A 160 -15.36 9.22 10.73
N PHE A 161 -15.65 10.24 11.54
CA PHE A 161 -16.71 10.14 12.53
C PHE A 161 -18.06 10.18 11.82
N LEU A 162 -18.87 9.16 12.04
CA LEU A 162 -20.17 9.05 11.40
C LEU A 162 -21.25 9.58 12.36
N CYS A 163 -22.12 10.46 11.89
CA CYS A 163 -23.38 10.78 12.55
C CYS A 163 -24.54 10.15 11.77
N ALA A 164 -25.47 9.54 12.49
CA ALA A 164 -26.69 8.96 11.96
C ALA A 164 -27.87 9.24 12.89
N SER A 165 -29.04 9.50 12.32
CA SER A 165 -30.23 9.88 13.07
C SER A 165 -31.13 8.68 13.34
N LYS A 166 -31.80 8.64 14.49
CA LYS A 166 -32.90 7.69 14.71
C LYS A 166 -34.13 8.02 13.84
N CYS A 167 -34.25 9.27 13.37
CA CYS A 167 -35.35 9.70 12.53
C CYS A 167 -35.08 9.43 11.04
N ARG A 168 -35.77 8.43 10.48
CA ARG A 168 -35.67 8.08 9.06
C ARG A 168 -35.99 9.24 8.12
N ASN A 169 -36.95 10.09 8.48
CA ASN A 169 -37.42 11.19 7.62
C ASN A 169 -36.35 12.28 7.46
N ILE A 170 -35.61 12.59 8.53
CA ILE A 170 -34.52 13.56 8.50
C ILE A 170 -33.41 13.06 7.57
N ALA A 171 -32.96 11.82 7.78
CA ALA A 171 -31.98 11.19 6.90
C ALA A 171 -32.46 11.13 5.43
N MET A 172 -33.73 10.83 5.20
CA MET A 172 -34.31 10.80 3.85
C MET A 172 -34.23 12.16 3.13
N ASN A 173 -34.37 13.28 3.86
CA ASN A 173 -34.26 14.60 3.26
C ASN A 173 -32.87 14.85 2.68
N TYR A 174 -31.80 14.44 3.38
CA TYR A 174 -30.43 14.53 2.86
C TYR A 174 -30.21 13.66 1.62
N ALA A 175 -30.75 12.43 1.61
CA ALA A 175 -30.69 11.56 0.44
C ALA A 175 -31.43 12.17 -0.77
N ARG A 176 -32.55 12.87 -0.54
CA ARG A 176 -33.31 13.56 -1.59
C ARG A 176 -32.63 14.83 -2.08
N GLN A 177 -32.00 15.61 -1.20
CA GLN A 177 -31.25 16.82 -1.58
C GLN A 177 -30.13 16.51 -2.57
N ALA A 178 -29.48 15.35 -2.44
CA ALA A 178 -28.46 14.91 -3.38
C ALA A 178 -28.94 14.82 -4.83
N LEU A 179 -30.23 14.55 -5.06
CA LEU A 179 -30.82 14.38 -6.39
C LEU A 179 -30.85 15.67 -7.22
N VAL A 180 -30.66 16.83 -6.56
CA VAL A 180 -30.47 18.14 -7.23
C VAL A 180 -29.23 18.11 -8.11
N THR A 181 -28.18 17.39 -7.69
CA THR A 181 -26.96 17.22 -8.50
C THR A 181 -27.15 16.06 -9.49
N PRO A 182 -27.01 16.27 -10.81
CA PRO A 182 -27.27 15.24 -11.81
C PRO A 182 -26.45 13.95 -11.62
N ASP A 183 -25.18 14.11 -11.24
CA ASP A 183 -24.19 13.02 -11.18
C ASP A 183 -24.20 12.23 -9.86
N LEU A 184 -25.09 12.60 -8.92
CA LEU A 184 -25.21 11.94 -7.62
C LEU A 184 -26.41 11.01 -7.57
N VAL A 185 -26.20 9.89 -6.88
CA VAL A 185 -27.23 8.96 -6.45
C VAL A 185 -27.56 9.28 -4.99
N GLY A 186 -28.84 9.52 -4.71
CA GLY A 186 -29.33 9.68 -3.35
C GLY A 186 -29.39 8.33 -2.65
N VAL A 187 -28.67 8.18 -1.54
CA VAL A 187 -28.65 6.93 -0.77
C VAL A 187 -29.08 7.18 0.67
N LEU A 188 -30.04 6.39 1.13
CA LEU A 188 -30.42 6.24 2.52
C LEU A 188 -29.78 4.97 3.08
N PHE A 189 -28.78 5.13 3.93
CA PHE A 189 -28.22 4.04 4.71
C PHE A 189 -29.13 3.73 5.90
N ALA A 190 -29.55 2.48 6.04
CA ALA A 190 -30.23 1.95 7.21
C ALA A 190 -29.23 1.08 7.98
N ILE A 191 -28.68 1.62 9.08
CA ILE A 191 -27.56 1.04 9.82
C ILE A 191 -28.11 0.30 11.03
N THR A 192 -27.86 -1.00 11.08
CA THR A 192 -28.16 -1.86 12.22
C THR A 192 -26.97 -1.86 13.17
N ILE A 193 -27.22 -1.49 14.42
CA ILE A 193 -26.23 -1.46 15.50
C ILE A 193 -26.57 -2.58 16.47
N ASP A 194 -25.58 -3.44 16.74
CA ASP A 194 -25.61 -4.36 17.88
C ASP A 194 -24.86 -3.71 19.07
N ARG A 195 -25.60 -3.34 20.11
CA ARG A 195 -25.07 -2.67 21.31
C ARG A 195 -24.35 -3.63 22.27
N SER A 196 -24.37 -4.93 22.00
CA SER A 196 -23.59 -5.91 22.76
C SER A 196 -22.12 -5.98 22.33
N LEU A 197 -21.77 -5.39 21.18
CA LEU A 197 -20.40 -5.38 20.66
C LEU A 197 -19.57 -4.30 21.36
N ASP A 198 -18.50 -4.71 22.03
CA ASP A 198 -17.57 -3.80 22.72
C ASP A 198 -16.55 -3.12 21.79
N SER A 199 -16.30 -3.71 20.62
CA SER A 199 -15.18 -3.32 19.76
C SER A 199 -15.42 -2.08 18.89
N THR A 200 -16.66 -1.60 18.80
CA THR A 200 -17.04 -0.46 17.93
C THR A 200 -17.91 0.52 18.70
N PRO A 201 -17.30 1.48 19.40
CA PRO A 201 -18.02 2.45 20.23
C PRO A 201 -18.94 3.34 19.40
N CYS A 202 -20.18 3.45 19.84
CA CYS A 202 -21.12 4.44 19.35
C CYS A 202 -21.97 4.95 20.52
N ALA A 203 -22.38 6.22 20.46
CA ALA A 203 -23.10 6.87 21.55
C ALA A 203 -24.22 7.76 21.02
N THR A 204 -25.32 7.82 21.77
CA THR A 204 -26.40 8.77 21.55
C THR A 204 -25.96 10.15 22.06
N ILE A 205 -26.04 11.18 21.22
CA ILE A 205 -25.81 12.58 21.59
C ILE A 205 -27.15 13.24 21.92
N ARG A 206 -27.23 13.93 23.05
CA ARG A 206 -28.43 14.68 23.48
C ARG A 206 -28.28 16.20 23.39
N GLU A 207 -27.09 16.68 23.04
CA GLU A 207 -26.69 18.09 23.07
C GLU A 207 -26.46 18.67 21.65
N SER A 208 -27.05 18.07 20.61
CA SER A 208 -26.86 18.54 19.23
C SER A 208 -27.50 19.92 19.02
N VAL A 209 -26.68 20.92 18.64
CA VAL A 209 -27.14 22.30 18.38
C VAL A 209 -28.08 22.37 17.18
N CYS A 210 -27.87 21.51 16.18
CA CYS A 210 -28.71 21.53 14.98
C CYS A 210 -30.12 20.99 15.26
N TYR A 211 -30.28 20.06 16.20
CA TYR A 211 -31.55 19.38 16.48
C TYR A 211 -31.68 18.99 17.96
N PRO A 212 -32.08 19.92 18.85
CA PRO A 212 -32.21 19.65 20.29
C PRO A 212 -33.29 18.62 20.67
N ALA A 213 -34.08 18.13 19.70
CA ALA A 213 -35.11 17.10 19.90
C ALA A 213 -34.70 15.70 19.41
N ASP A 214 -33.54 15.55 18.75
CA ASP A 214 -33.16 14.30 18.09
C ASP A 214 -32.08 13.53 18.86
N GLU A 215 -32.32 12.24 19.07
CA GLU A 215 -31.34 11.29 19.60
C GLU A 215 -30.44 10.78 18.46
N ASP A 216 -29.54 11.64 17.97
CA ASP A 216 -28.54 11.24 16.98
C ASP A 216 -27.50 10.31 17.59
N ILE A 217 -27.00 9.36 16.80
CA ILE A 217 -25.91 8.47 17.19
C ILE A 217 -24.63 8.90 16.46
N ILE A 218 -23.56 9.08 17.23
CA ILE A 218 -22.21 9.24 16.72
C ILE A 218 -21.42 7.95 16.87
N PHE A 219 -20.65 7.61 15.86
CA PHE A 219 -19.73 6.48 15.86
C PHE A 219 -18.30 6.98 16.07
N SER A 220 -17.46 6.17 16.72
CA SER A 220 -16.03 6.41 16.82
C SER A 220 -15.39 6.52 15.43
N LEU A 221 -14.16 7.05 15.37
CA LEU A 221 -13.39 7.15 14.12
C LEU A 221 -13.31 5.78 13.42
N ASN A 222 -13.51 5.81 12.10
CA ASN A 222 -13.36 4.65 11.22
C ASN A 222 -14.33 3.47 11.50
N PRO A 223 -15.66 3.71 11.59
CA PRO A 223 -16.60 2.61 11.80
C PRO A 223 -16.72 1.75 10.55
N VAL A 224 -16.65 0.43 10.74
CA VAL A 224 -16.73 -0.56 9.67
C VAL A 224 -18.12 -1.19 9.65
N PHE A 225 -18.68 -1.34 8.45
CA PHE A 225 -20.01 -1.88 8.22
C PHE A 225 -19.96 -2.98 7.17
N ARG A 226 -20.78 -4.01 7.34
CA ARG A 226 -21.05 -5.01 6.30
C ARG A 226 -22.20 -4.54 5.43
N VAL A 227 -21.99 -4.54 4.12
CA VAL A 227 -22.98 -4.12 3.13
C VAL A 227 -24.04 -5.21 2.95
N GLY A 228 -25.29 -4.89 3.27
CA GLY A 228 -26.44 -5.77 3.18
C GLY A 228 -27.19 -5.62 1.85
N GLN A 229 -28.51 -5.49 1.93
CA GLN A 229 -29.38 -5.39 0.76
C GLN A 229 -29.46 -3.96 0.23
N LEU A 230 -29.50 -3.82 -1.11
CA LEU A 230 -29.76 -2.57 -1.80
C LEU A 230 -31.18 -2.61 -2.39
N LYS A 231 -32.01 -1.63 -2.05
CA LYS A 231 -33.43 -1.55 -2.45
C LYS A 231 -33.71 -0.20 -3.11
N SER A 232 -34.32 -0.21 -4.30
CA SER A 232 -34.82 1.04 -4.88
C SER A 232 -36.02 1.54 -4.08
N ILE A 233 -35.99 2.82 -3.67
CA ILE A 233 -37.05 3.40 -2.83
C ILE A 233 -38.25 3.86 -3.68
N SER A 234 -38.04 4.20 -4.95
CA SER A 234 -39.08 4.73 -5.82
C SER A 234 -39.10 4.02 -7.17
N LYS A 235 -40.27 3.52 -7.57
CA LYS A 235 -40.49 2.94 -8.91
C LYS A 235 -40.30 3.97 -10.04
N GLY A 236 -40.36 5.27 -9.76
CA GLY A 236 -40.22 6.35 -10.75
C GLY A 236 -38.84 7.03 -10.79
N ASN A 237 -38.02 6.90 -9.74
CA ASN A 237 -36.71 7.55 -9.67
C ASN A 237 -35.58 6.53 -9.51
N ARG A 238 -34.85 6.28 -10.60
CA ARG A 238 -33.74 5.31 -10.65
C ARG A 238 -32.51 5.71 -9.81
N ARG A 239 -32.47 6.93 -9.27
CA ARG A 239 -31.32 7.50 -8.52
C ARG A 239 -31.54 7.58 -7.00
N LEU A 240 -32.59 6.98 -6.44
CA LEU A 240 -32.87 7.00 -5.00
C LEU A 240 -32.96 5.58 -4.41
N TRP A 241 -32.03 5.24 -3.51
CA TRP A 241 -31.84 3.88 -3.01
C TRP A 241 -31.73 3.82 -1.48
N GLN A 242 -32.19 2.72 -0.91
CA GLN A 242 -31.92 2.34 0.47
C GLN A 242 -30.84 1.26 0.47
N VAL A 243 -29.86 1.39 1.35
CA VAL A 243 -28.79 0.41 1.54
C VAL A 243 -28.77 0.01 3.00
N ASP A 244 -28.98 -1.28 3.25
CA ASP A 244 -28.93 -1.83 4.59
C ASP A 244 -27.46 -2.07 4.97
N LEU A 245 -27.02 -1.57 6.12
CA LEU A 245 -25.67 -1.74 6.67
C LEU A 245 -25.76 -2.40 8.05
N ALA A 246 -24.81 -3.25 8.39
CA ALA A 246 -24.66 -3.81 9.73
C ALA A 246 -23.31 -3.40 10.31
N LEU A 247 -23.30 -2.79 11.50
CA LEU A 247 -22.06 -2.46 12.20
C LEU A 247 -21.30 -3.75 12.55
N THR A 248 -20.01 -3.82 12.19
CA THR A 248 -19.18 -5.00 12.43
C THR A 248 -18.41 -4.87 13.75
N SER A 249 -17.73 -5.94 14.16
CA SER A 249 -16.86 -5.97 15.34
C SER A 249 -15.44 -6.41 14.97
N ASN A 250 -14.50 -6.28 15.90
CA ASN A 250 -13.15 -6.84 15.75
C ASN A 250 -13.14 -8.38 15.65
N ASN A 251 -14.25 -9.03 16.00
CA ASN A 251 -14.42 -10.48 15.86
C ASN A 251 -14.80 -10.89 14.43
N ASP A 252 -15.12 -9.94 13.54
CA ASP A 252 -15.36 -10.23 12.15
C ASP A 252 -14.04 -10.72 11.50
N PRO A 253 -14.01 -11.91 10.88
CA PRO A 253 -12.77 -12.49 10.35
C PRO A 253 -12.04 -11.56 9.36
N GLN A 254 -12.78 -10.83 8.52
CA GLN A 254 -12.18 -9.92 7.55
C GLN A 254 -11.57 -8.70 8.24
N VAL A 255 -12.23 -8.17 9.27
CA VAL A 255 -11.69 -7.06 10.08
C VAL A 255 -10.44 -7.50 10.85
N ARG A 256 -10.42 -8.74 11.35
CA ARG A 256 -9.25 -9.27 12.08
C ARG A 256 -8.01 -9.36 11.20
N VAL A 257 -8.14 -9.97 10.01
CA VAL A 257 -7.02 -10.08 9.04
C VAL A 257 -6.49 -8.69 8.65
N LEU A 258 -7.39 -7.71 8.45
CA LEU A 258 -6.98 -6.35 8.15
C LEU A 258 -6.26 -5.68 9.32
N ASN A 259 -6.73 -5.87 10.55
CA ASN A 259 -6.06 -5.33 11.73
C ASN A 259 -4.68 -5.96 11.93
N GLU A 260 -4.52 -7.26 11.66
CA GLU A 260 -3.22 -7.96 11.66
C GLU A 260 -2.29 -7.35 10.60
N ARG A 261 -2.76 -7.16 9.37
CA ARG A 261 -1.98 -6.50 8.30
C ARG A 261 -1.57 -5.08 8.66
N ILE A 262 -2.49 -4.28 9.22
CA ILE A 262 -2.19 -2.91 9.67
C ILE A 262 -1.18 -2.93 10.81
N PHE A 263 -1.29 -3.91 11.72
CA PHE A 263 -0.37 -4.08 12.82
C PHE A 263 1.06 -4.37 12.33
N GLU A 264 1.21 -5.23 11.31
CA GLU A 264 2.49 -5.52 10.66
C GLU A 264 3.05 -4.30 9.92
N LEU A 265 2.23 -3.59 9.15
CA LEU A 265 2.68 -2.44 8.34
C LEU A 265 3.06 -1.20 9.16
N ALA A 266 2.47 -1.03 10.35
CA ALA A 266 2.59 0.21 11.13
C ALA A 266 3.43 0.05 12.40
N ASN A 267 4.34 -0.94 12.45
CA ASN A 267 5.29 -1.24 13.54
C ASN A 267 4.78 -0.89 14.95
N PRO A 268 4.25 -1.87 15.71
CA PRO A 268 3.52 -1.62 16.96
C PRO A 268 4.38 -1.05 18.08
N HIS A 269 5.71 -1.15 17.98
CA HIS A 269 6.65 -0.62 18.97
C HIS A 269 6.94 0.87 18.74
N CYS A 270 6.53 1.43 17.60
CA CYS A 270 6.64 2.85 17.29
C CYS A 270 5.43 3.59 17.86
N ILE A 271 5.66 4.76 18.47
CA ILE A 271 4.62 5.57 19.13
C ILE A 271 4.46 6.93 18.46
N GLY A 272 3.30 7.54 18.69
CA GLY A 272 2.97 8.87 18.22
C GLY A 272 3.01 9.02 16.70
N TRP A 273 3.37 10.22 16.24
CA TRP A 273 3.40 10.56 14.81
C TRP A 273 4.47 9.80 14.02
N ARG A 274 5.53 9.31 14.67
CA ARG A 274 6.54 8.44 14.03
C ARG A 274 5.92 7.17 13.48
N ARG A 275 4.96 6.58 14.20
CA ARG A 275 4.23 5.39 13.76
C ARG A 275 3.49 5.64 12.45
N LEU A 276 2.90 6.83 12.30
CA LEU A 276 2.22 7.23 11.07
C LEU A 276 3.20 7.46 9.92
N SER A 277 4.34 8.08 10.21
CA SER A 277 5.42 8.28 9.23
C SER A 277 5.95 6.96 8.69
N GLU A 278 6.26 6.01 9.58
CA GLU A 278 6.73 4.67 9.20
C GLU A 278 5.69 3.91 8.36
N PHE A 279 4.41 3.97 8.76
CA PHE A 279 3.32 3.43 7.95
C PHE A 279 3.29 4.05 6.55
N LEU A 280 3.37 5.38 6.43
CA LEU A 280 3.35 6.06 5.13
C LEU A 280 4.57 5.73 4.26
N ILE A 281 5.75 5.58 4.85
CA ILE A 281 6.96 5.11 4.14
C ILE A 281 6.72 3.70 3.59
N ASN A 282 6.18 2.79 4.41
CA ASN A 282 5.87 1.41 3.99
C ASN A 282 4.75 1.34 2.94
N GLN A 283 3.95 2.41 2.78
CA GLN A 283 2.94 2.56 1.73
C GLN A 283 3.46 3.36 0.52
N CYS A 284 4.76 3.67 0.45
CA CYS A 284 5.38 4.49 -0.60
C CYS A 284 4.80 5.91 -0.72
N GLU A 285 4.14 6.42 0.32
CA GLU A 285 3.59 7.78 0.43
C GLU A 285 4.63 8.73 1.03
N VAL A 286 5.81 8.77 0.38
CA VAL A 286 7.03 9.40 0.90
C VAL A 286 6.91 10.91 1.13
N ASP A 287 6.11 11.61 0.31
CA ASP A 287 5.88 13.05 0.46
C ASP A 287 5.11 13.36 1.75
N LYS A 288 4.09 12.56 2.06
CA LYS A 288 3.30 12.70 3.29
C LYS A 288 4.14 12.33 4.51
N ALA A 289 4.95 11.28 4.42
CA ALA A 289 5.87 10.89 5.49
C ALA A 289 6.90 12.00 5.78
N GLN A 290 7.44 12.65 4.73
CA GLN A 290 8.37 13.76 4.89
C GLN A 290 7.74 14.92 5.64
N ILE A 291 6.50 15.29 5.31
CA ILE A 291 5.76 16.35 6.01
C ILE A 291 5.64 16.05 7.52
N ILE A 292 5.41 14.78 7.90
CA ILE A 292 5.40 14.38 9.32
C ILE A 292 6.77 14.64 9.94
N CYS A 293 7.83 14.16 9.31
CA CYS A 293 9.19 14.31 9.81
C CYS A 293 9.59 15.79 9.95
N ASP A 294 9.27 16.62 8.94
CA ASP A 294 9.53 18.06 8.93
C ASP A 294 8.75 18.78 10.03
N THR A 295 7.55 18.32 10.36
CA THR A 295 6.76 18.87 11.48
C THR A 295 7.40 18.52 12.82
N LEU A 296 7.78 17.26 13.00
CA LEU A 296 8.32 16.74 14.25
C LEU A 296 9.72 17.29 14.58
N ILE A 297 10.57 17.50 13.58
CA ILE A 297 11.94 17.99 13.81
C ILE A 297 11.97 19.38 14.47
N THR A 298 10.91 20.17 14.29
CA THR A 298 10.78 21.51 14.91
C THR A 298 10.32 21.46 16.38
N GLU A 299 9.86 20.30 16.86
CA GLU A 299 9.18 20.14 18.14
C GLU A 299 9.94 19.22 19.14
N ILE A 300 11.09 18.64 18.75
CA ILE A 300 11.80 17.59 19.53
C ILE A 300 13.04 18.12 20.27
N PHE A 301 13.20 17.64 21.51
CA PHE A 301 14.37 17.87 22.37
C PHE A 301 15.06 16.57 22.84
N ASP A 302 14.59 15.39 22.41
CA ASP A 302 15.12 14.08 22.79
C ASP A 302 16.07 13.52 21.72
N GLU A 303 17.26 13.08 22.12
CA GLU A 303 18.29 12.57 21.21
C GLU A 303 17.85 11.26 20.53
N GLY A 304 17.14 10.37 21.23
CA GLY A 304 16.62 9.13 20.65
C GLY A 304 15.54 9.36 19.61
N GLU A 305 14.63 10.29 19.87
CA GLU A 305 13.62 10.73 18.91
C GLU A 305 14.26 11.37 17.67
N THR A 306 15.32 12.17 17.87
CA THR A 306 16.09 12.78 16.78
C THR A 306 16.75 11.72 15.90
N ALA A 307 17.33 10.67 16.50
CA ALA A 307 17.92 9.55 15.76
C ALA A 307 16.89 8.82 14.90
N TYR A 308 15.69 8.53 15.44
CA TYR A 308 14.63 7.90 14.66
C TYR A 308 14.13 8.77 13.51
N LEU A 309 14.04 10.09 13.69
CA LEU A 309 13.68 10.97 12.59
C LEU A 309 14.71 10.94 11.48
N HIS A 310 16.01 11.01 11.80
CA HIS A 310 17.06 10.84 10.80
C HIS A 310 16.96 9.49 10.10
N TYR A 311 16.65 8.41 10.82
CA TYR A 311 16.40 7.10 10.21
C TYR A 311 15.20 7.12 9.25
N GLN A 312 14.10 7.81 9.59
CA GLN A 312 12.94 7.97 8.70
C GLN A 312 13.26 8.82 7.47
N TYR A 313 14.01 9.92 7.61
CA TYR A 313 14.52 10.70 6.47
C TYR A 313 15.41 9.86 5.57
N GLY A 314 16.33 9.07 6.13
CA GLY A 314 17.16 8.15 5.35
C GLY A 314 16.31 7.22 4.49
N SER A 315 15.20 6.72 5.06
CA SER A 315 14.26 5.83 4.35
C SER A 315 13.49 6.56 3.25
N ILE A 316 12.99 7.77 3.53
CA ILE A 316 12.34 8.63 2.53
C ILE A 316 13.28 8.90 1.35
N LYS A 317 14.54 9.25 1.64
CA LYS A 317 15.56 9.53 0.63
C LYS A 317 15.94 8.29 -0.18
N PHE A 318 16.03 7.14 0.47
CA PHE A 318 16.26 5.87 -0.21
C PHE A 318 15.14 5.54 -1.21
N HIS A 319 13.87 5.75 -0.84
CA HIS A 319 12.73 5.54 -1.74
C HIS A 319 12.66 6.55 -2.89
N ARG A 320 13.30 7.71 -2.76
CA ARG A 320 13.46 8.68 -3.86
C ARG A 320 14.71 8.44 -4.71
N GLU A 321 15.45 7.36 -4.44
CA GLU A 321 16.72 7.05 -5.10
C GLU A 321 17.82 8.12 -4.87
N GLU A 322 17.64 8.98 -3.86
CA GLU A 322 18.63 9.96 -3.38
C GLU A 322 19.60 9.25 -2.42
N TYR A 323 20.38 8.30 -2.96
CA TYR A 323 21.21 7.38 -2.16
C TYR A 323 22.30 8.07 -1.31
N PRO A 324 23.03 9.09 -1.80
CA PRO A 324 24.02 9.81 -0.98
C PRO A 324 23.39 10.47 0.26
N GLU A 325 22.26 11.13 0.08
CA GLU A 325 21.49 11.77 1.15
C GLU A 325 20.92 10.72 2.12
N ALA A 326 20.40 9.61 1.59
CA ALA A 326 19.94 8.50 2.41
C ALA A 326 21.05 7.97 3.33
N LYS A 327 22.24 7.74 2.76
CA LYS A 327 23.44 7.30 3.52
C LYS A 327 23.80 8.32 4.60
N LEU A 328 23.77 9.61 4.28
CA LEU A 328 24.08 10.68 5.24
C LEU A 328 23.13 10.62 6.45
N PHE A 329 21.81 10.59 6.20
CA PHE A 329 20.82 10.56 7.27
C PHE A 329 20.86 9.27 8.10
N TYR A 330 21.11 8.11 7.49
CA TYR A 330 21.31 6.89 8.25
C TYR A 330 22.58 6.91 9.11
N ASN A 331 23.66 7.56 8.66
CA ASN A 331 24.84 7.75 9.51
C ASN A 331 24.55 8.70 10.68
N PHE A 332 23.81 9.80 10.46
CA PHE A 332 23.39 10.65 11.58
C PHE A 332 22.56 9.88 12.62
N ALA A 333 21.62 9.04 12.17
CA ALA A 333 20.87 8.18 13.07
C ALA A 333 21.78 7.20 13.81
N LEU A 334 22.71 6.56 13.10
CA LEU A 334 23.67 5.61 13.66
C LEU A 334 24.53 6.27 14.75
N ASP A 335 25.14 7.42 14.45
CA ASP A 335 26.03 8.14 15.37
C ASP A 335 25.30 8.50 16.68
N ILE A 336 24.05 8.95 16.59
CA ILE A 336 23.26 9.26 17.78
C ILE A 336 22.89 7.97 18.54
N PHE A 337 22.44 6.92 17.86
CA PHE A 337 22.10 5.65 18.52
C PHE A 337 23.31 5.01 19.21
N GLU A 338 24.49 5.05 18.62
CA GLU A 338 25.73 4.54 19.24
C GLU A 338 26.13 5.35 20.49
N ASN A 339 25.78 6.64 20.55
CA ASN A 339 26.07 7.49 21.72
C ASN A 339 25.09 7.25 22.88
N ILE A 340 23.80 7.05 22.59
CA ILE A 340 22.76 6.97 23.63
C ILE A 340 22.39 5.54 24.03
N ARG A 341 22.77 4.53 23.24
CA ARG A 341 22.38 3.13 23.44
C ARG A 341 23.57 2.19 23.58
N SER A 342 23.29 0.97 24.02
CA SER A 342 24.28 -0.10 23.94
C SER A 342 24.72 -0.30 22.48
N PRO A 343 26.02 -0.53 22.20
CA PRO A 343 26.50 -0.92 20.88
C PRO A 343 25.87 -2.20 20.31
N THR A 344 25.13 -2.95 21.14
CA THR A 344 24.36 -4.13 20.76
C THR A 344 22.88 -3.83 20.53
N ASP A 345 22.44 -2.57 20.49
CA ASP A 345 21.02 -2.25 20.32
C ASP A 345 20.50 -2.62 18.91
N ILE A 346 19.26 -3.11 18.85
CA ILE A 346 18.60 -3.51 17.60
C ILE A 346 18.50 -2.33 16.62
N ASP A 347 18.35 -1.10 17.11
CA ASP A 347 18.24 0.07 16.23
C ASP A 347 19.57 0.49 15.61
N VAL A 348 20.69 0.23 16.28
CA VAL A 348 22.04 0.34 15.68
C VAL A 348 22.19 -0.69 14.55
N ALA A 349 21.74 -1.94 14.77
CA ALA A 349 21.74 -2.99 13.74
C ALA A 349 20.88 -2.62 12.52
N LYS A 350 19.71 -2.00 12.73
CA LYS A 350 18.86 -1.48 11.65
C LYS A 350 19.57 -0.40 10.84
N CYS A 351 20.30 0.51 11.49
CA CYS A 351 21.07 1.53 10.78
C CYS A 351 22.16 0.89 9.91
N TYR A 352 22.93 -0.06 10.45
CA TYR A 352 23.91 -0.81 9.65
C TYR A 352 23.29 -1.54 8.46
N HIS A 353 22.15 -2.20 8.67
CA HIS A 353 21.40 -2.86 7.60
C HIS A 353 21.01 -1.85 6.50
N ARG A 354 20.39 -0.72 6.86
CA ARG A 354 19.96 0.29 5.89
C ARG A 354 21.13 0.93 5.14
N ILE A 355 22.23 1.26 5.84
CA ILE A 355 23.46 1.76 5.20
C ILE A 355 24.01 0.72 4.21
N GLY A 356 23.98 -0.57 4.57
CA GLY A 356 24.36 -1.66 3.67
C GLY A 356 23.50 -1.69 2.40
N SER A 357 22.18 -1.56 2.54
CA SER A 357 21.25 -1.50 1.40
C SER A 357 21.47 -0.28 0.51
N VAL A 358 21.81 0.88 1.08
CA VAL A 358 22.18 2.07 0.30
C VAL A 358 23.49 1.84 -0.46
N CYS A 359 24.51 1.25 0.18
CA CYS A 359 25.78 0.94 -0.49
C CYS A 359 25.59 -0.08 -1.61
N GLU A 360 24.73 -1.08 -1.42
CA GLU A 360 24.35 -2.03 -2.46
C GLU A 360 23.71 -1.33 -3.66
N ALA A 361 22.75 -0.43 -3.43
CA ALA A 361 22.10 0.35 -4.51
C ALA A 361 23.09 1.27 -5.26
N MET A 362 24.13 1.73 -4.57
CA MET A 362 25.24 2.50 -5.16
C MET A 362 26.32 1.61 -5.82
N ASN A 363 26.13 0.28 -5.85
CA ASN A 363 27.10 -0.72 -6.33
C ASN A 363 28.44 -0.77 -5.54
N ASP A 364 28.46 -0.23 -4.32
CA ASP A 364 29.57 -0.34 -3.37
C ASP A 364 29.42 -1.64 -2.54
N TYR A 365 29.63 -2.77 -3.22
CA TYR A 365 29.37 -4.10 -2.67
C TYR A 365 30.30 -4.46 -1.48
N SER A 366 31.53 -3.95 -1.45
CA SER A 366 32.46 -4.21 -0.36
C SER A 366 32.00 -3.55 0.94
N THR A 367 31.60 -2.27 0.87
CA THR A 367 31.04 -1.58 2.03
C THR A 367 29.67 -2.15 2.40
N ALA A 368 28.85 -2.55 1.42
CA ALA A 368 27.56 -3.19 1.69
C ALA A 368 27.72 -4.46 2.54
N LEU A 369 28.62 -5.37 2.14
CA LEU A 369 28.90 -6.60 2.89
C LEU A 369 29.40 -6.30 4.31
N LEU A 370 30.36 -5.39 4.45
CA LEU A 370 30.88 -5.01 5.77
C LEU A 370 29.78 -4.52 6.73
N ARG A 371 28.83 -3.74 6.21
CA ARG A 371 27.72 -3.19 7.01
C ARG A 371 26.65 -4.26 7.30
N PHE A 372 26.35 -5.12 6.33
CA PHE A 372 25.43 -6.23 6.54
C PHE A 372 25.97 -7.27 7.53
N GLU A 373 27.26 -7.60 7.49
CA GLU A 373 27.89 -8.54 8.42
C GLU A 373 27.85 -8.01 9.86
N LYS A 374 28.11 -6.71 10.05
CA LYS A 374 27.92 -6.05 11.36
C LYS A 374 26.47 -6.13 11.84
N ALA A 375 25.50 -5.83 10.97
CA ALA A 375 24.08 -5.93 11.32
C ALA A 375 23.69 -7.38 11.67
N LEU A 376 24.22 -8.37 10.96
CA LEU A 376 23.94 -9.79 11.16
C LEU A 376 24.45 -10.24 12.54
N GLU A 377 25.70 -9.91 12.87
CA GLU A 377 26.30 -10.23 14.17
C GLU A 377 25.45 -9.66 15.33
N MET A 378 24.95 -8.45 15.17
CA MET A 378 24.11 -7.80 16.18
C MET A 378 22.72 -8.44 16.28
N TYR A 379 22.09 -8.78 15.15
CA TYR A 379 20.80 -9.46 15.17
C TYR A 379 20.91 -10.86 15.79
N GLU A 380 21.92 -11.65 15.43
CA GLU A 380 22.12 -13.00 15.99
C GLU A 380 22.39 -13.00 17.50
N LYS A 381 23.00 -11.94 18.04
CA LYS A 381 23.22 -11.79 19.49
C LYS A 381 21.95 -11.45 20.27
N ASN A 382 21.02 -10.71 19.67
CA ASN A 382 19.87 -10.14 20.39
C ASN A 382 18.53 -10.78 20.04
N LEU A 383 18.43 -11.45 18.90
CA LEU A 383 17.20 -12.03 18.39
C LEU A 383 17.30 -13.57 18.39
N SER A 384 16.14 -14.23 18.37
CA SER A 384 16.12 -15.66 18.11
C SER A 384 16.67 -15.95 16.71
N LEU A 385 17.33 -17.10 16.55
CA LEU A 385 17.87 -17.57 15.26
C LEU A 385 16.79 -17.74 14.16
N HIS A 386 15.50 -17.65 14.53
CA HIS A 386 14.36 -17.74 13.63
C HIS A 386 13.57 -16.43 13.55
N ASN A 387 14.21 -15.29 13.78
CA ASN A 387 13.56 -13.99 13.66
C ASN A 387 13.37 -13.60 12.18
N PRO A 388 12.18 -13.13 11.76
CA PRO A 388 11.92 -12.73 10.37
C PRO A 388 12.86 -11.64 9.82
N ILE A 389 13.41 -10.76 10.66
CA ILE A 389 14.38 -9.73 10.24
C ILE A 389 15.62 -10.36 9.58
N LEU A 390 16.02 -11.55 10.05
CA LEU A 390 17.16 -12.28 9.49
C LEU A 390 16.91 -12.74 8.06
N ILE A 391 15.65 -13.00 7.65
CA ILE A 391 15.29 -13.37 6.27
C ILE A 391 15.73 -12.25 5.32
N GLY A 392 15.28 -11.02 5.58
CA GLY A 392 15.58 -9.87 4.73
C GLY A 392 17.08 -9.55 4.66
N LEU A 393 17.79 -9.64 5.79
CA LEU A 393 19.23 -9.39 5.82
C LEU A 393 20.01 -10.48 5.05
N ASN A 394 19.73 -11.76 5.30
CA ASN A 394 20.41 -12.85 4.59
C ASN A 394 20.12 -12.81 3.08
N LYS A 395 18.90 -12.43 2.65
CA LYS A 395 18.59 -12.20 1.23
C LYS A 395 19.44 -11.08 0.63
N ASN A 396 19.59 -9.95 1.31
CA ASN A 396 20.44 -8.85 0.83
C ASN A 396 21.91 -9.28 0.72
N ILE A 397 22.44 -9.99 1.72
CA ILE A 397 23.81 -10.52 1.68
C ILE A 397 23.98 -11.50 0.51
N ALA A 398 23.03 -12.41 0.33
CA ALA A 398 23.04 -13.36 -0.78
C ALA A 398 23.03 -12.66 -2.15
N ARG A 399 22.23 -11.61 -2.30
CA ARG A 399 22.15 -10.80 -3.52
C ARG A 399 23.48 -10.10 -3.81
N VAL A 400 24.10 -9.47 -2.82
CA VAL A 400 25.42 -8.85 -3.00
C VAL A 400 26.47 -9.89 -3.39
N TYR A 401 26.50 -11.06 -2.75
CA TYR A 401 27.40 -12.15 -3.17
C TYR A 401 27.14 -12.63 -4.61
N SER A 402 25.89 -12.62 -5.08
CA SER A 402 25.54 -12.92 -6.48
C SER A 402 26.01 -11.84 -7.46
N GLN A 403 26.08 -10.57 -7.04
CA GLN A 403 26.57 -9.47 -7.89
C GLN A 403 28.10 -9.45 -8.02
N ILE A 404 28.82 -9.93 -7.00
CA ILE A 404 30.28 -10.12 -7.07
C ILE A 404 30.71 -11.52 -7.54
N ASP A 405 29.79 -12.25 -8.20
CA ASP A 405 29.98 -13.59 -8.76
C ASP A 405 30.43 -14.68 -7.77
N ASN A 406 30.23 -14.46 -6.47
CA ASN A 406 30.45 -15.48 -5.44
C ASN A 406 29.16 -16.30 -5.20
N TYR A 407 28.82 -17.11 -6.20
CA TYR A 407 27.58 -17.88 -6.20
C TYR A 407 27.49 -18.90 -5.06
N SER A 408 28.63 -19.47 -4.63
CA SER A 408 28.66 -20.43 -3.51
C SER A 408 28.21 -19.80 -2.19
N LYS A 409 28.73 -18.60 -1.86
CA LYS A 409 28.27 -17.88 -0.67
C LYS A 409 26.84 -17.39 -0.84
N SER A 410 26.47 -16.92 -2.02
CA SER A 410 25.09 -16.51 -2.31
C SER A 410 24.08 -17.62 -2.01
N LEU A 411 24.31 -18.83 -2.53
CA LEU A 411 23.46 -20.00 -2.27
C LEU A 411 23.43 -20.38 -0.78
N TRP A 412 24.58 -20.32 -0.08
CA TRP A 412 24.63 -20.61 1.36
C TRP A 412 23.73 -19.67 2.17
N TYR A 413 23.75 -18.37 1.86
CA TYR A 413 22.87 -17.40 2.52
C TYR A 413 21.39 -17.60 2.15
N TYR A 414 21.07 -17.97 0.91
CA TYR A 414 19.69 -18.35 0.57
C TYR A 414 19.24 -19.64 1.26
N GLU A 415 20.12 -20.63 1.46
CA GLU A 415 19.80 -21.82 2.25
C GLU A 415 19.50 -21.48 3.71
N LYS A 416 20.20 -20.49 4.29
CA LYS A 416 19.90 -19.96 5.62
C LYS A 416 18.50 -19.33 5.68
N VAL A 417 18.10 -18.59 4.65
CA VAL A 417 16.74 -18.05 4.53
C VAL A 417 15.69 -19.17 4.52
N LEU A 418 15.94 -20.26 3.77
CA LEU A 418 15.05 -21.41 3.75
C LEU A 418 14.97 -22.14 5.11
N GLU A 419 16.08 -22.21 5.85
CA GLU A 419 16.14 -22.79 7.20
C GLU A 419 15.34 -21.97 8.21
N ILE A 420 15.50 -20.64 8.18
CA ILE A 420 14.72 -19.73 9.02
C ILE A 420 13.23 -19.88 8.69
N ASN A 421 12.88 -19.92 7.40
CA ASN A 421 11.49 -19.97 6.98
C ASN A 421 10.76 -21.23 7.46
N LYS A 422 11.41 -22.40 7.40
CA LYS A 422 10.82 -23.67 7.86
C LYS A 422 10.42 -23.66 9.34
N ASN A 423 11.08 -22.85 10.15
CA ASN A 423 10.89 -22.80 11.60
C ASN A 423 9.92 -21.71 12.05
N ILE A 424 9.36 -20.94 11.11
CA ILE A 424 8.36 -19.91 11.36
C ILE A 424 7.00 -20.42 10.84
N PRO A 425 6.04 -20.77 11.72
CA PRO A 425 4.75 -21.39 11.36
C PRO A 425 3.84 -20.54 10.46
N SER A 426 4.19 -19.27 10.26
CA SER A 426 3.43 -18.27 9.50
C SER A 426 4.24 -17.66 8.36
N THR A 427 5.23 -18.40 7.82
CA THR A 427 6.02 -17.85 6.72
C THR A 427 5.16 -17.53 5.53
N ASN A 428 5.28 -16.29 5.08
CA ASN A 428 4.56 -15.81 3.92
C ASN A 428 5.04 -16.62 2.70
N ASP A 429 4.11 -17.32 2.05
CA ASP A 429 4.38 -18.15 0.86
C ASP A 429 5.10 -17.32 -0.23
N SER A 430 4.80 -16.02 -0.30
CA SER A 430 5.45 -15.02 -1.15
C SER A 430 6.96 -14.87 -0.90
N ASP A 431 7.42 -14.85 0.36
CA ASP A 431 8.85 -14.72 0.68
C ASP A 431 9.66 -15.95 0.27
N LEU A 432 9.05 -17.13 0.40
CA LEU A 432 9.63 -18.40 -0.01
C LEU A 432 9.73 -18.49 -1.55
N ALA A 433 8.67 -18.10 -2.26
CA ALA A 433 8.64 -18.02 -3.71
C ALA A 433 9.76 -17.09 -4.24
N SER A 434 9.86 -15.87 -3.68
CA SER A 434 10.92 -14.91 -4.02
C SER A 434 12.32 -15.50 -3.79
N CYS A 435 12.54 -16.22 -2.68
CA CYS A 435 13.83 -16.87 -2.42
C CYS A 435 14.17 -17.93 -3.48
N TYR A 436 13.21 -18.74 -3.94
CA TYR A 436 13.44 -19.74 -4.97
C TYR A 436 13.76 -19.13 -6.34
N VAL A 437 13.09 -18.03 -6.72
CA VAL A 437 13.41 -17.30 -7.96
C VAL A 437 14.85 -16.79 -7.93
N GLU A 438 15.26 -16.16 -6.84
CA GLU A 438 16.63 -15.64 -6.70
C GLU A 438 17.68 -16.76 -6.74
N MET A 439 17.44 -17.88 -6.06
CA MET A 439 18.32 -19.05 -6.16
C MET A 439 18.36 -19.62 -7.58
N ALA A 440 17.23 -19.63 -8.30
CA ALA A 440 17.17 -20.07 -9.70
C ALA A 440 18.01 -19.16 -10.62
N LEU A 441 18.01 -17.83 -10.38
CA LEU A 441 18.88 -16.90 -11.09
C LEU A 441 20.37 -17.19 -10.83
N VAL A 442 20.73 -17.53 -9.58
CA VAL A 442 22.11 -17.93 -9.25
C VAL A 442 22.49 -19.23 -9.97
N TYR A 443 21.62 -20.25 -9.96
CA TYR A 443 21.87 -21.50 -10.70
C TYR A 443 21.92 -21.29 -12.22
N LYS A 444 21.12 -20.38 -12.77
CA LYS A 444 21.18 -19.97 -14.18
C LYS A 444 22.54 -19.36 -14.53
N LYS A 445 23.09 -18.48 -13.68
CA LYS A 445 24.44 -17.92 -13.85
C LYS A 445 25.54 -18.99 -13.77
N LEU A 446 25.36 -19.98 -12.90
CA LEU A 446 26.25 -21.16 -12.80
C LEU A 446 26.13 -22.13 -13.99
N GLY A 447 25.10 -22.00 -14.83
CA GLY A 447 24.82 -22.92 -15.94
C GLY A 447 24.08 -24.21 -15.53
N ASP A 448 23.69 -24.36 -14.27
CA ASP A 448 22.88 -25.48 -13.80
C ASP A 448 21.39 -25.21 -14.04
N TYR A 449 21.01 -25.23 -15.32
CA TYR A 449 19.65 -24.89 -15.75
C TYR A 449 18.58 -25.84 -15.20
N LEU A 450 18.92 -27.11 -14.97
CA LEU A 450 17.97 -28.09 -14.42
C LEU A 450 17.60 -27.77 -12.96
N LYS A 451 18.57 -27.39 -12.12
CA LYS A 451 18.26 -26.93 -10.76
C LYS A 451 17.47 -25.62 -10.76
N ALA A 452 17.82 -24.69 -11.65
CA ALA A 452 17.07 -23.45 -11.81
C ALA A 452 15.59 -23.73 -12.16
N ILE A 453 15.33 -24.59 -13.14
CA ILE A 453 13.96 -25.01 -13.52
C ILE A 453 13.23 -25.62 -12.33
N SER A 454 13.86 -26.56 -11.60
CA SER A 454 13.23 -27.21 -10.44
C SER A 454 12.81 -26.22 -9.34
N LEU A 455 13.60 -25.15 -9.13
CA LEU A 455 13.26 -24.10 -8.16
C LEU A 455 12.12 -23.20 -8.66
N LEU A 456 12.09 -22.87 -9.95
CA LEU A 456 10.99 -22.11 -10.55
C LEU A 456 9.67 -22.91 -10.56
N GLU A 457 9.71 -24.24 -10.75
CA GLU A 457 8.52 -25.09 -10.63
C GLU A 457 7.96 -25.13 -9.20
N LYS A 458 8.84 -25.12 -8.18
CA LYS A 458 8.41 -24.95 -6.78
C LYS A 458 7.79 -23.58 -6.54
N THR A 459 8.32 -22.53 -7.18
CA THR A 459 7.77 -21.18 -7.12
C THR A 459 6.35 -21.16 -7.67
N ILE A 460 6.12 -21.74 -8.86
CA ILE A 460 4.76 -21.87 -9.44
C ILE A 460 3.82 -22.60 -8.49
N SER A 461 4.26 -23.72 -7.92
CA SER A 461 3.44 -24.52 -6.99
C SER A 461 3.03 -23.74 -5.72
N ILE A 462 3.81 -22.75 -5.31
CA ILE A 462 3.49 -21.86 -4.20
C ILE A 462 2.50 -20.79 -4.67
N LEU A 463 2.81 -20.10 -5.77
CA LEU A 463 1.95 -19.06 -6.32
C LEU A 463 0.55 -19.60 -6.66
N GLU A 464 0.43 -20.79 -7.26
CA GLU A 464 -0.87 -21.41 -7.58
C GLU A 464 -1.73 -21.74 -6.35
N LYS A 465 -1.10 -21.99 -5.19
CA LYS A 465 -1.84 -22.25 -3.93
C LYS A 465 -2.28 -20.96 -3.26
N ASP A 466 -1.53 -19.89 -3.48
CA ASP A 466 -1.83 -18.59 -2.94
C ASP A 466 -2.97 -17.94 -3.74
N GLN A 467 -4.13 -17.82 -3.11
CA GLN A 467 -5.30 -17.14 -3.69
C GLN A 467 -5.08 -15.65 -3.94
N GLN A 468 -3.98 -15.07 -3.43
CA GLN A 468 -3.61 -13.67 -3.59
C GLN A 468 -2.49 -13.46 -4.62
N SER A 469 -1.88 -14.53 -5.16
CA SER A 469 -0.80 -14.38 -6.13
C SER A 469 -1.29 -13.75 -7.43
N ASN A 470 -0.52 -12.82 -7.98
CA ASN A 470 -0.87 -12.19 -9.24
C ASN A 470 -0.60 -13.16 -10.39
N SER A 471 -1.60 -13.39 -11.24
CA SER A 471 -1.47 -14.26 -12.41
C SER A 471 -0.29 -13.85 -13.31
N THR A 472 0.06 -12.57 -13.35
CA THR A 472 1.21 -12.06 -14.12
C THR A 472 2.57 -12.50 -13.57
N ASP A 473 2.68 -12.75 -12.26
CA ASP A 473 3.92 -13.23 -11.64
C ASP A 473 4.19 -14.68 -12.07
N ILE A 474 3.14 -15.49 -12.11
CA ILE A 474 3.16 -16.85 -12.66
C ILE A 474 3.61 -16.82 -14.13
N ALA A 475 3.07 -15.90 -14.94
CA ALA A 475 3.47 -15.76 -16.34
C ALA A 475 4.96 -15.40 -16.51
N THR A 476 5.50 -14.58 -15.61
CA THR A 476 6.93 -14.25 -15.58
C THR A 476 7.78 -15.48 -15.29
N VAL A 477 7.39 -16.29 -14.30
CA VAL A 477 8.10 -17.54 -13.99
C VAL A 477 8.02 -18.55 -15.14
N TYR A 478 6.87 -18.65 -15.83
CA TYR A 478 6.76 -19.46 -17.06
C TYR A 478 7.73 -18.99 -18.15
N ASN A 479 7.87 -17.68 -18.38
CA ASN A 479 8.85 -17.13 -19.32
C ASN A 479 10.30 -17.46 -18.92
N ASP A 480 10.63 -17.41 -17.63
CA ASP A 480 11.97 -17.76 -17.15
C ASP A 480 12.27 -19.24 -17.37
N ILE A 481 11.32 -20.14 -17.07
CA ILE A 481 11.46 -21.58 -17.35
C ILE A 481 11.61 -21.83 -18.86
N GLY A 482 10.80 -21.17 -19.69
CA GLY A 482 10.90 -21.27 -21.14
C GLY A 482 12.28 -20.87 -21.66
N SER A 483 12.82 -19.76 -21.14
CA SER A 483 14.17 -19.27 -21.48
C SER A 483 15.26 -20.26 -21.06
N LEU A 484 15.11 -20.94 -19.92
CA LEU A 484 16.05 -21.98 -19.48
C LEU A 484 16.00 -23.22 -20.38
N TYR A 485 14.81 -23.63 -20.83
CA TYR A 485 14.68 -24.73 -21.80
C TYR A 485 15.26 -24.38 -23.17
N GLU A 486 15.18 -23.12 -23.61
CA GLU A 486 15.86 -22.64 -24.83
C GLU A 486 17.38 -22.76 -24.69
N LYS A 487 17.96 -22.41 -23.53
CA LYS A 487 19.40 -22.63 -23.24
C LYS A 487 19.80 -24.11 -23.23
N LEU A 488 18.87 -25.00 -22.93
CA LEU A 488 19.05 -26.46 -23.04
C LEU A 488 18.79 -26.99 -24.46
N ASN A 489 18.54 -26.14 -25.45
CA ASN A 489 18.14 -26.49 -26.82
C ASN A 489 16.84 -27.30 -26.90
N GLN A 490 16.00 -27.25 -25.87
CA GLN A 490 14.69 -27.91 -25.82
C GLN A 490 13.57 -26.97 -26.28
N ASN A 491 13.70 -26.47 -27.51
CA ASN A 491 12.87 -25.38 -28.04
C ASN A 491 11.37 -25.70 -28.10
N SER A 492 10.98 -26.98 -28.27
CA SER A 492 9.57 -27.39 -28.20
C SER A 492 8.99 -27.26 -26.79
N THR A 493 9.78 -27.57 -25.77
CA THR A 493 9.37 -27.39 -24.37
C THR A 493 9.33 -25.91 -24.04
N ALA A 494 10.35 -25.15 -24.43
CA ALA A 494 10.40 -23.70 -24.24
C ALA A 494 9.16 -23.00 -24.80
N LEU A 495 8.78 -23.35 -26.04
CA LEU A 495 7.59 -22.82 -26.71
C LEU A 495 6.31 -23.04 -25.88
N ARG A 496 6.12 -24.23 -25.30
CA ARG A 496 4.95 -24.54 -24.46
C ARG A 496 4.87 -23.61 -23.24
N TYR A 497 6.00 -23.37 -22.57
CA TYR A 497 6.04 -22.46 -21.41
C TYR A 497 5.77 -21.01 -21.82
N PHE A 498 6.33 -20.55 -22.96
CA PHE A 498 6.04 -19.20 -23.47
C PHE A 498 4.58 -19.01 -23.90
N GLU A 499 3.94 -20.04 -24.46
CA GLU A 499 2.51 -20.01 -24.84
C GLU A 499 1.59 -19.93 -23.61
N GLU A 500 1.90 -20.67 -22.53
CA GLU A 500 1.15 -20.55 -21.27
C GLU A 500 1.34 -19.16 -20.64
N ALA A 501 2.57 -18.62 -20.62
CA ALA A 501 2.83 -17.25 -20.16
C ALA A 501 2.02 -16.21 -20.94
N LEU A 502 2.00 -16.33 -22.27
CA LEU A 502 1.22 -15.45 -23.15
C LEU A 502 -0.28 -15.52 -22.84
N LYS A 503 -0.83 -16.73 -22.70
CA LYS A 503 -2.26 -16.94 -22.41
C LYS A 503 -2.69 -16.29 -21.10
N ILE A 504 -1.86 -16.43 -20.06
CA ILE A 504 -2.10 -15.80 -18.77
C ILE A 504 -2.06 -14.27 -18.91
N ASN A 505 -1.04 -13.73 -19.58
CA ASN A 505 -0.90 -12.29 -19.78
C ASN A 505 -2.02 -11.70 -20.66
N GLU A 506 -2.46 -12.36 -21.73
CA GLU A 506 -3.57 -11.90 -22.58
C GLU A 506 -4.90 -11.85 -21.83
N THR A 507 -5.07 -12.70 -20.81
CA THR A 507 -6.28 -12.73 -19.98
C THR A 507 -6.29 -11.61 -18.93
N ASN A 508 -5.12 -11.25 -18.39
CA ASN A 508 -5.00 -10.39 -17.21
C ASN A 508 -4.48 -8.98 -17.50
N LEU A 509 -3.80 -8.76 -18.62
CA LEU A 509 -3.19 -7.48 -18.95
C LEU A 509 -3.95 -6.73 -20.05
N PRO A 510 -3.87 -5.39 -20.09
CA PRO A 510 -4.39 -4.61 -21.21
C PRO A 510 -3.74 -5.03 -22.54
N PRO A 511 -4.44 -4.91 -23.69
CA PRO A 511 -3.95 -5.37 -25.00
C PRO A 511 -2.62 -4.77 -25.50
N HIS A 512 -2.11 -3.74 -24.84
CA HIS A 512 -0.87 -3.02 -25.21
C HIS A 512 0.13 -3.01 -24.05
N HIS A 513 0.07 -3.98 -23.14
CA HIS A 513 1.03 -4.09 -22.06
C HIS A 513 2.42 -4.53 -22.57
N PRO A 514 3.53 -3.96 -22.08
CA PRO A 514 4.89 -4.34 -22.49
C PRO A 514 5.19 -5.84 -22.36
N ASP A 515 4.66 -6.51 -21.34
CA ASP A 515 4.92 -7.94 -21.10
C ASP A 515 4.38 -8.85 -22.20
N LEU A 516 3.32 -8.43 -22.90
CA LEU A 516 2.82 -9.15 -24.08
C LEU A 516 3.86 -9.13 -25.21
N ALA A 517 4.58 -8.01 -25.37
CA ALA A 517 5.64 -7.89 -26.37
C ALA A 517 6.82 -8.83 -26.05
N VAL A 518 7.16 -8.99 -24.76
CA VAL A 518 8.18 -9.93 -24.29
C VAL A 518 7.77 -11.38 -24.61
N CYS A 519 6.53 -11.76 -24.30
CA CYS A 519 6.00 -13.09 -24.63
C CYS A 519 6.06 -13.37 -26.13
N TYR A 520 5.58 -12.45 -26.99
CA TYR A 520 5.64 -12.62 -28.43
C TYR A 520 7.08 -12.75 -28.95
N ARG A 521 8.02 -11.97 -28.41
CA ARG A 521 9.44 -12.07 -28.79
C ARG A 521 10.01 -13.44 -28.41
N ASN A 522 9.75 -13.93 -27.21
CA ASN A 522 10.26 -15.22 -26.74
C ASN A 522 9.70 -16.38 -27.58
N ILE A 523 8.42 -16.33 -27.94
CA ILE A 523 7.81 -17.29 -28.89
C ILE A 523 8.48 -17.20 -30.27
N GLY A 524 8.74 -15.98 -30.75
CA GLY A 524 9.49 -15.73 -31.98
C GLY A 524 10.88 -16.38 -31.96
N SER A 525 11.61 -16.22 -30.85
CA SER A 525 12.93 -16.85 -30.62
C SER A 525 12.85 -18.36 -30.65
N ALA A 526 11.88 -18.96 -29.96
CA ALA A 526 11.69 -20.41 -29.97
C ALA A 526 11.42 -20.95 -31.39
N TYR A 527 10.64 -20.23 -32.23
CA TYR A 527 10.44 -20.60 -33.63
C TYR A 527 11.68 -20.39 -34.49
N PHE A 528 12.45 -19.32 -34.25
CA PHE A 528 13.72 -19.04 -34.93
C PHE A 528 14.72 -20.18 -34.69
N GLN A 529 14.89 -20.61 -33.43
CA GLN A 529 15.75 -21.73 -33.06
C GLN A 529 15.26 -23.08 -33.62
N LYS A 530 13.96 -23.18 -33.94
CA LYS A 530 13.37 -24.34 -34.64
C LYS A 530 13.44 -24.22 -36.17
N THR A 531 14.09 -23.19 -36.71
CA THR A 531 14.20 -22.88 -38.15
C THR A 531 12.86 -22.59 -38.85
N ASP A 532 11.78 -22.34 -38.10
CA ASP A 532 10.50 -21.89 -38.65
C ASP A 532 10.49 -20.36 -38.74
N TYR A 533 11.30 -19.84 -39.67
CA TYR A 533 11.58 -18.42 -39.80
C TYR A 533 10.34 -17.59 -40.14
N LEU A 534 9.35 -18.16 -40.84
CA LEU A 534 8.10 -17.47 -41.16
C LEU A 534 7.25 -17.22 -39.91
N LYS A 535 7.12 -18.23 -39.03
CA LYS A 535 6.43 -18.02 -37.76
C LYS A 535 7.22 -17.09 -36.85
N ALA A 536 8.54 -17.24 -36.77
CA ALA A 536 9.40 -16.35 -36.01
C ALA A 536 9.17 -14.88 -36.40
N LEU A 537 9.19 -14.59 -37.71
CA LEU A 537 8.93 -13.24 -38.24
C LEU A 537 7.54 -12.73 -37.83
N SER A 538 6.51 -13.57 -37.92
CA SER A 538 5.15 -13.17 -37.56
C SER A 538 5.02 -12.76 -36.08
N PHE A 539 5.71 -13.46 -35.18
CA PHE A 539 5.70 -13.15 -33.76
C PHE A 539 6.59 -11.94 -33.42
N TYR A 540 7.76 -11.81 -34.04
CA TYR A 540 8.59 -10.61 -33.90
C TYR A 540 7.89 -9.35 -34.43
N GLN A 541 7.08 -9.45 -35.48
CA GLN A 541 6.26 -8.34 -35.96
C GLN A 541 5.18 -7.91 -34.95
N LYS A 542 4.52 -8.86 -34.29
CA LYS A 542 3.59 -8.55 -33.20
C LYS A 542 4.29 -7.84 -32.04
N ALA A 543 5.42 -8.37 -31.58
CA ALA A 543 6.22 -7.74 -30.52
C ALA A 543 6.64 -6.31 -30.91
N HIS A 544 7.13 -6.14 -32.15
CA HIS A 544 7.52 -4.84 -32.71
C HIS A 544 6.38 -3.83 -32.72
N GLU A 545 5.18 -4.24 -33.14
CA GLU A 545 4.01 -3.35 -33.19
C GLU A 545 3.61 -2.87 -31.79
N LEU A 546 3.64 -3.75 -30.78
CA LEU A 546 3.41 -3.35 -29.39
C LEU A 546 4.49 -2.37 -28.90
N CYS A 547 5.77 -2.69 -29.09
CA CYS A 547 6.88 -1.81 -28.67
C CYS A 547 6.77 -0.40 -29.30
N ARG A 548 6.37 -0.32 -30.57
CA ARG A 548 6.19 0.96 -31.28
C ARG A 548 5.04 1.80 -30.71
N ARG A 549 3.97 1.19 -30.21
CA ARG A 549 2.81 1.90 -29.64
C ARG A 549 3.05 2.45 -28.23
N ILE A 550 4.07 1.96 -27.52
CA ILE A 550 4.36 2.28 -26.11
C ILE A 550 5.53 3.30 -25.97
N LEU A 551 5.95 3.93 -27.07
CA LEU A 551 6.98 4.98 -27.05
C LEU A 551 6.51 6.21 -26.23
N PRO A 552 7.40 6.86 -25.46
CA PRO A 552 8.88 6.76 -25.50
C PRO A 552 9.50 5.72 -24.55
N ILE A 553 8.70 4.97 -23.78
CA ILE A 553 9.19 4.15 -22.66
C ILE A 553 10.03 2.93 -23.10
N ASN A 554 9.96 2.52 -24.36
CA ASN A 554 10.46 1.21 -24.81
C ASN A 554 11.46 1.22 -25.98
N GLN A 555 12.29 2.27 -26.09
CA GLN A 555 13.21 2.44 -27.23
C GLN A 555 14.23 1.28 -27.37
N ILE A 556 14.74 0.73 -26.26
CA ILE A 556 15.67 -0.41 -26.29
C ILE A 556 14.99 -1.66 -26.87
N HIS A 557 13.79 -2.01 -26.40
CA HIS A 557 13.05 -3.18 -26.89
C HIS A 557 12.61 -3.01 -28.35
N LEU A 558 12.36 -1.78 -28.79
CA LEU A 558 12.13 -1.48 -30.20
C LEU A 558 13.38 -1.77 -31.05
N ALA A 559 14.56 -1.33 -30.61
CA ALA A 559 15.82 -1.62 -31.29
C ALA A 559 16.08 -3.14 -31.39
N ILE A 560 15.86 -3.87 -30.30
CA ILE A 560 15.99 -5.34 -30.28
C ILE A 560 15.03 -5.98 -31.28
N SER A 561 13.77 -5.54 -31.34
CA SER A 561 12.80 -6.11 -32.29
C SER A 561 13.21 -5.92 -33.76
N TYR A 562 13.93 -4.84 -34.08
CA TYR A 562 14.52 -4.65 -35.41
C TYR A 562 15.68 -5.60 -35.65
N THR A 563 16.55 -5.83 -34.67
CA THR A 563 17.60 -6.84 -34.75
C THR A 563 17.02 -8.23 -34.98
N ASP A 564 16.00 -8.63 -34.20
CA ASP A 564 15.35 -9.95 -34.31
C ASP A 564 14.78 -10.20 -35.73
N GLN A 565 14.17 -9.17 -36.32
CA GLN A 565 13.67 -9.25 -37.71
C GLN A 565 14.82 -9.30 -38.73
N GLY A 566 15.88 -8.52 -38.50
CA GLY A 566 17.09 -8.55 -39.31
C GLY A 566 17.72 -9.94 -39.34
N ASP A 567 17.84 -10.59 -38.18
CA ASP A 567 18.39 -11.95 -38.03
C ASP A 567 17.55 -12.97 -38.80
N VAL A 568 16.22 -12.87 -38.77
CA VAL A 568 15.35 -13.72 -39.58
C VAL A 568 15.63 -13.55 -41.08
N TYR A 569 15.70 -12.31 -41.57
CA TYR A 569 15.96 -12.07 -42.99
C TYR A 569 17.35 -12.51 -43.43
N ASP A 570 18.35 -12.39 -42.55
CA ASP A 570 19.71 -12.89 -42.80
C ASP A 570 19.70 -14.41 -42.96
N GLN A 571 19.04 -15.14 -42.06
CA GLN A 571 18.92 -16.60 -42.13
C GLN A 571 18.13 -17.09 -43.36
N ILE A 572 17.14 -16.33 -43.84
CA ILE A 572 16.40 -16.63 -45.08
C ILE A 572 17.22 -16.28 -46.34
N GLY A 573 18.36 -15.58 -46.20
CA GLY A 573 19.22 -15.15 -47.31
C GLY A 573 18.78 -13.85 -47.98
N ASN A 574 17.88 -13.07 -47.36
CA ASN A 574 17.45 -11.76 -47.84
C ASN A 574 18.27 -10.64 -47.18
N TYR A 575 19.55 -10.56 -47.56
CA TYR A 575 20.51 -9.61 -46.98
C TYR A 575 20.11 -8.13 -47.16
N THR A 576 19.30 -7.82 -48.18
CA THR A 576 18.85 -6.43 -48.42
C THR A 576 17.88 -5.99 -47.32
N GLN A 577 16.92 -6.83 -46.97
CA GLN A 577 16.00 -6.55 -45.86
C GLN A 577 16.70 -6.62 -44.51
N ALA A 578 17.58 -7.61 -44.31
CA ALA A 578 18.38 -7.71 -43.08
C ALA A 578 19.15 -6.41 -42.81
N LEU A 579 19.85 -5.88 -43.82
CA LEU A 579 20.60 -4.63 -43.71
C LEU A 579 19.70 -3.42 -43.39
N LEU A 580 18.49 -3.35 -43.95
CA LEU A 580 17.54 -2.28 -43.63
C LEU A 580 17.12 -2.33 -42.15
N TYR A 581 16.81 -3.51 -41.64
CA TYR A 581 16.42 -3.69 -40.24
C TYR A 581 17.57 -3.42 -39.27
N TYR A 582 18.78 -3.90 -39.57
CA TYR A 582 19.96 -3.58 -38.75
C TYR A 582 20.27 -2.08 -38.73
N LYS A 583 20.12 -1.38 -39.86
CA LYS A 583 20.28 0.09 -39.90
C LYS A 583 19.21 0.80 -39.06
N ALA A 584 17.97 0.32 -39.09
CA ALA A 584 16.91 0.85 -38.25
C ALA A 584 17.21 0.64 -36.76
N ALA A 585 17.65 -0.57 -36.36
CA ALA A 585 18.08 -0.86 -34.99
C ALA A 585 19.22 0.08 -34.54
N LEU A 586 20.25 0.24 -35.38
CA LEU A 586 21.38 1.13 -35.10
C LEU A 586 20.93 2.59 -34.89
N THR A 587 20.03 3.09 -35.75
CA THR A 587 19.49 4.44 -35.62
C THR A 587 18.77 4.63 -34.29
N VAL A 588 18.02 3.61 -33.83
CA VAL A 588 17.35 3.67 -32.52
C VAL A 588 18.38 3.63 -31.39
N TYR A 589 19.38 2.76 -31.44
CA TYR A 589 20.46 2.72 -30.43
C TYR A 589 21.22 4.04 -30.32
N GLN A 590 21.53 4.70 -31.44
CA GLN A 590 22.19 6.02 -31.47
C GLN A 590 21.36 7.14 -30.85
N ASN A 591 20.02 7.02 -30.88
CA ASN A 591 19.13 8.01 -30.28
C ASN A 591 18.95 7.80 -28.77
N ILE A 592 19.19 6.59 -28.26
CA ILE A 592 19.08 6.25 -26.83
C ILE A 592 20.29 6.79 -26.06
N ASP A 593 21.47 6.75 -26.67
CA ASP A 593 22.73 7.20 -26.08
C ASP A 593 23.49 8.08 -27.09
N PRO A 594 23.20 9.39 -27.17
CA PRO A 594 23.92 10.28 -28.06
C PRO A 594 25.35 10.47 -27.53
N LEU A 595 26.29 9.75 -28.14
CA LEU A 595 27.74 9.87 -27.95
C LEU A 595 28.22 11.33 -27.90
#